data_AF-A0A021WYL8-F1
#
_entry.id   AF-A0A021WYL8-F1
#
_cell.length_a   1.000
_cell.length_b   1.000
_cell.length_c   1.000
_cell.angle_alpha   90.00
_cell.angle_beta   90.00
_cell.angle_gamma   90.00
#
_symmetry.space_group_name_H-M   'P 1'
#
loop_
_entity.id
_entity.type
_entity.pdbx_description
1 polymer ?
#
loop_
_entity_poly.entity_id
_entity_poly.type
_entity_poly.pdbx_seq_one_letter_code
_entity_poly.pdbx_strand_id
1 'polypeptide(L)'
;MPQIIDETSEFDVPDSSTPPHGTAVSAAKLSTGLPSPTPESNATLPAHLQDLTERARGYVAAASSANTRRAYAGDWKHFAAWCRRQNLSPLPPDPEIVGLYITACASGTASGSAAGITRRGGKPDSVSTIERRLAAIGWNCAQRGSPLDRKDRAIATVMAGIRNRHAAPPRQKEAIMPEDLIAMLETLERGTLRGMRDRAMLLIGFAGGLRRSEITGLDLGRNQSEDGRGWIEITDKGVLVTLRGKTGWREVEIGRGSSDATCPLLALDTWIRFARLAKGPLFRRVTGRGKDVGPDRLNDQEVARLVKKAVLAAGVRSDLPEAERGQLFAGHSLRAGLASSAEVDERHVQKQLGHASAEMTRRYQRRRDRFRVNLTKAAGL
;
A
#
# COMPACT_ATOMS: atom_id res chain seq x y z
N MET A 1 -52.42 80.79 12.73
CA MET A 1 -53.32 81.07 11.59
C MET A 1 -52.84 80.25 10.40
N PRO A 2 -53.72 79.60 9.63
CA PRO A 2 -54.73 78.63 10.02
C PRO A 2 -54.54 77.29 9.26
N GLN A 3 -55.07 76.22 9.86
CA GLN A 3 -55.36 74.92 9.24
C GLN A 3 -56.66 74.98 8.42
N ILE A 4 -56.79 74.14 7.39
CA ILE A 4 -58.02 73.46 6.87
C ILE A 4 -57.47 72.21 6.10
N ILE A 5 -57.58 70.93 6.49
CA ILE A 5 -58.65 69.98 6.91
C ILE A 5 -59.52 69.46 5.73
N ASP A 6 -59.36 68.16 5.42
CA ASP A 6 -60.40 67.11 5.24
C ASP A 6 -59.66 65.77 4.97
N GLU A 7 -59.71 64.71 5.79
CA GLU A 7 -60.82 63.74 6.04
C GLU A 7 -61.39 63.14 4.74
N THR A 8 -61.62 61.84 4.51
CA THR A 8 -61.61 60.60 5.31
C THR A 8 -61.76 59.38 4.37
N SER A 9 -61.12 58.26 4.77
CA SER A 9 -61.54 56.85 4.71
C SER A 9 -61.91 56.13 3.38
N GLU A 10 -61.24 54.99 3.12
CA GLU A 10 -61.88 53.67 3.18
C GLU A 10 -60.85 52.56 3.40
N PHE A 11 -61.19 51.64 4.31
CA PHE A 11 -60.45 50.45 4.70
C PHE A 11 -60.68 49.31 3.69
N ASP A 12 -59.63 48.57 3.31
CA ASP A 12 -59.74 47.10 3.24
C ASP A 12 -58.35 46.41 3.27
N VAL A 13 -58.20 45.45 4.18
CA VAL A 13 -57.10 44.48 4.40
C VAL A 13 -57.81 43.27 5.04
N PRO A 14 -57.51 41.97 4.80
CA PRO A 14 -56.24 41.31 4.43
C PRO A 14 -56.39 40.31 3.24
N ASP A 15 -55.41 39.57 2.70
CA ASP A 15 -54.41 38.71 3.34
C ASP A 15 -53.40 38.14 2.29
N SER A 16 -52.35 37.50 2.80
CA SER A 16 -51.36 36.63 2.14
C SER A 16 -49.98 37.20 1.78
N SER A 17 -49.17 37.22 2.84
CA SER A 17 -47.74 36.93 2.91
C SER A 17 -47.17 35.93 1.88
N THR A 18 -46.09 36.27 1.16
CA THR A 18 -44.78 35.54 1.19
C THR A 18 -43.66 36.29 0.41
N PRO A 19 -42.42 36.43 0.94
CA PRO A 19 -41.26 36.99 0.22
C PRO A 19 -40.45 35.92 -0.56
N PRO A 20 -39.56 36.33 -1.49
CA PRO A 20 -38.95 35.44 -2.47
C PRO A 20 -37.82 34.56 -1.89
N HIS A 21 -37.77 33.33 -2.41
CA HIS A 21 -36.84 32.26 -2.08
C HIS A 21 -35.36 32.66 -2.15
N GLY A 22 -34.70 32.65 -0.98
CA GLY A 22 -33.27 32.41 -0.89
C GLY A 22 -32.98 30.95 -1.18
N THR A 23 -32.22 30.67 -2.25
CA THR A 23 -31.68 29.33 -2.51
C THR A 23 -30.60 29.01 -1.47
N ALA A 24 -31.00 28.28 -0.44
CA ALA A 24 -30.10 27.59 0.45
C ALA A 24 -29.31 26.54 -0.36
N VAL A 25 -28.01 26.76 -0.50
CA VAL A 25 -27.09 25.75 -1.04
C VAL A 25 -27.05 24.59 -0.04
N SER A 26 -27.76 23.52 -0.37
CA SER A 26 -27.75 22.28 0.40
C SER A 26 -26.33 21.72 0.45
N ALA A 27 -25.73 21.74 1.64
CA ALA A 27 -24.46 21.10 1.93
C ALA A 27 -24.63 19.58 1.83
N ALA A 28 -24.59 19.06 0.60
CA ALA A 28 -24.50 17.63 0.36
C ALA A 28 -23.25 17.10 1.09
N LYS A 29 -23.46 16.19 2.04
CA LYS A 29 -22.38 15.46 2.73
C LYS A 29 -21.50 14.79 1.67
N LEU A 30 -20.38 15.42 1.33
CA LEU A 30 -19.37 14.85 0.44
C LEU A 30 -18.91 13.51 1.02
N SER A 31 -19.31 12.42 0.38
CA SER A 31 -18.88 11.08 0.75
C SER A 31 -17.34 11.03 0.70
N THR A 32 -16.74 10.80 1.86
CA THR A 32 -15.28 10.67 2.03
C THR A 32 -14.75 9.30 1.61
N GLY A 33 -15.64 8.40 1.16
CA GLY A 33 -15.29 7.10 0.59
C GLY A 33 -14.79 7.21 -0.85
N LEU A 34 -14.24 6.10 -1.37
CA LEU A 34 -13.98 5.99 -2.80
C LEU A 34 -15.31 6.15 -3.56
N PRO A 35 -15.36 6.95 -4.64
CA PRO A 35 -16.51 6.93 -5.53
C PRO A 35 -16.68 5.52 -6.08
N SER A 36 -17.94 5.09 -6.20
CA SER A 36 -18.27 3.89 -6.95
C SER A 36 -17.75 4.10 -8.37
N PRO A 37 -16.94 3.17 -8.92
CA PRO A 37 -16.36 3.32 -10.25
C PRO A 37 -17.38 3.01 -11.37
N THR A 38 -18.65 2.85 -11.00
CA THR A 38 -19.78 2.76 -11.93
C THR A 38 -20.43 4.14 -11.96
N PRO A 39 -20.71 4.70 -13.14
CA PRO A 39 -21.55 5.89 -13.21
C PRO A 39 -22.87 5.57 -12.49
N GLU A 40 -23.35 6.49 -11.66
CA GLU A 40 -24.73 6.47 -11.16
C GLU A 40 -25.64 6.71 -12.38
N SER A 41 -25.89 5.63 -13.11
CA SER A 41 -26.81 5.65 -14.24
C SER A 41 -28.22 5.76 -13.69
N ASN A 42 -28.81 6.96 -13.79
CA ASN A 42 -30.24 7.18 -13.59
C ASN A 42 -31.11 6.47 -14.65
N ALA A 43 -30.52 5.75 -15.61
CA ALA A 43 -31.26 4.87 -16.50
C ALA A 43 -31.46 3.50 -15.83
N THR A 44 -32.73 3.18 -15.51
CA THR A 44 -33.14 1.85 -15.07
C THR A 44 -32.87 0.84 -16.19
N LEU A 45 -31.75 0.12 -16.09
CA LEU A 45 -31.44 -0.97 -17.02
C LEU A 45 -32.52 -2.08 -16.89
N PRO A 46 -32.85 -2.79 -17.98
CA PRO A 46 -33.76 -3.94 -17.93
C PRO A 46 -33.39 -4.95 -16.83
N ALA A 47 -34.39 -5.49 -16.13
CA ALA A 47 -34.18 -6.39 -14.99
C ALA A 47 -33.29 -7.61 -15.31
N HIS A 48 -33.36 -8.12 -16.54
CA HIS A 48 -32.53 -9.26 -16.99
C HIS A 48 -31.02 -8.95 -17.08
N LEU A 49 -30.62 -7.68 -17.04
CA LEU A 49 -29.21 -7.24 -17.06
C LEU A 49 -28.67 -6.88 -15.67
N GLN A 50 -29.47 -7.03 -14.60
CA GLN A 50 -29.02 -6.69 -13.24
C GLN A 50 -27.86 -7.58 -12.78
N ASP A 51 -27.91 -8.89 -13.06
CA ASP A 51 -26.81 -9.82 -12.76
C ASP A 51 -25.52 -9.46 -13.52
N LEU A 52 -25.63 -9.03 -14.78
CA LEU A 52 -24.47 -8.53 -15.54
C LEU A 52 -23.94 -7.21 -14.97
N THR A 53 -24.81 -6.35 -14.46
CA THR A 53 -24.43 -5.09 -13.81
C THR A 53 -23.65 -5.36 -12.52
N GLU A 54 -24.10 -6.33 -11.71
CA GLU A 54 -23.41 -6.74 -10.49
C GLU A 54 -22.05 -7.38 -10.79
N ARG A 55 -21.97 -8.26 -11.80
CA ARG A 55 -20.70 -8.82 -12.27
C ARG A 55 -19.76 -7.74 -12.82
N ALA A 56 -20.27 -6.79 -13.59
CA ALA A 56 -19.49 -5.65 -14.09
C ALA A 56 -18.93 -4.83 -12.92
N ARG A 57 -19.72 -4.53 -11.88
CA ARG A 57 -19.21 -3.87 -10.66
C ARG A 57 -18.10 -4.69 -10.01
N GLY A 58 -18.23 -6.03 -9.97
CA GLY A 58 -17.18 -6.93 -9.50
C GLY A 58 -15.87 -6.79 -10.30
N TYR A 59 -15.94 -6.77 -11.62
CA TYR A 59 -14.76 -6.59 -12.48
C TYR A 59 -14.12 -5.22 -12.32
N VAL A 60 -14.92 -4.16 -12.22
CA VAL A 60 -14.40 -2.81 -12.00
C VAL A 60 -13.72 -2.70 -10.62
N ALA A 61 -14.29 -3.32 -9.58
CA ALA A 61 -13.65 -3.39 -8.27
C ALA A 61 -12.31 -4.17 -8.33
N ALA A 62 -12.22 -5.22 -9.14
CA ALA A 62 -11.03 -6.04 -9.32
C ALA A 62 -9.93 -5.38 -10.18
N ALA A 63 -10.26 -4.36 -10.98
CA ALA A 63 -9.31 -3.67 -11.86
C ALA A 63 -8.15 -2.97 -11.12
N SER A 64 -8.35 -2.61 -9.85
CA SER A 64 -7.32 -2.06 -8.98
C SER A 64 -7.10 -2.94 -7.76
N SER A 65 -5.84 -3.16 -7.36
CA SER A 65 -5.56 -3.98 -6.16
C SER A 65 -6.17 -3.37 -4.89
N ALA A 66 -6.57 -4.21 -3.93
CA ALA A 66 -7.13 -3.75 -2.64
C ALA A 66 -6.19 -2.77 -1.90
N ASN A 67 -4.87 -2.95 -2.03
CA ASN A 67 -3.88 -2.02 -1.50
C ASN A 67 -3.94 -0.65 -2.20
N THR A 68 -4.05 -0.64 -3.55
CA THR A 68 -4.19 0.60 -4.33
C THR A 68 -5.46 1.34 -3.93
N ARG A 69 -6.60 0.64 -3.82
CA ARG A 69 -7.88 1.23 -3.39
C ARG A 69 -7.76 1.87 -2.01
N ARG A 70 -7.23 1.13 -1.02
CA ARG A 70 -7.02 1.67 0.33
C ARG A 70 -6.10 2.89 0.35
N ALA A 71 -5.01 2.86 -0.43
CA ALA A 71 -4.09 3.99 -0.53
C ALA A 71 -4.78 5.22 -1.15
N TYR A 72 -5.50 5.04 -2.25
CA TYR A 72 -6.20 6.13 -2.94
C TYR A 72 -7.33 6.71 -2.10
N ALA A 73 -8.06 5.87 -1.36
CA ALA A 73 -9.08 6.33 -0.41
C ALA A 73 -8.47 7.24 0.68
N GLY A 74 -7.34 6.81 1.25
CA GLY A 74 -6.62 7.60 2.26
C GLY A 74 -6.08 8.91 1.70
N ASP A 75 -5.53 8.89 0.48
CA ASP A 75 -5.02 10.08 -0.19
C ASP A 75 -6.13 11.08 -0.53
N TRP A 76 -7.28 10.60 -1.01
CA TRP A 76 -8.45 11.43 -1.27
C TRP A 76 -8.99 12.07 0.00
N LYS A 77 -9.12 11.28 1.08
CA LYS A 77 -9.54 11.79 2.40
C LYS A 77 -8.60 12.89 2.89
N HIS A 78 -7.29 12.74 2.67
CA HIS A 78 -6.29 13.74 3.04
C HIS A 78 -6.44 15.02 2.22
N PHE A 79 -6.56 14.93 0.89
CA PHE A 79 -6.80 16.09 0.02
C PHE A 79 -8.10 16.81 0.37
N ALA A 80 -9.22 16.09 0.45
CA ALA A 80 -10.52 16.67 0.80
C ALA A 80 -10.52 17.32 2.19
N ALA A 81 -9.81 16.75 3.16
CA ALA A 81 -9.65 17.37 4.47
C ALA A 81 -8.80 18.65 4.42
N TRP A 82 -7.76 18.69 3.59
CA TRP A 82 -6.97 19.91 3.36
C TRP A 82 -7.82 21.00 2.70
N CYS A 83 -8.56 20.69 1.62
CA CYS A 83 -9.47 21.64 0.97
C CYS A 83 -10.46 22.25 1.97
N ARG A 84 -11.12 21.40 2.79
CA ARG A 84 -12.05 21.88 3.83
C ARG A 84 -11.40 22.82 4.83
N ARG A 85 -10.15 22.58 5.24
CA ARG A 85 -9.43 23.50 6.14
C ARG A 85 -9.13 24.84 5.50
N GLN A 86 -8.97 24.90 4.18
CA GLN A 86 -8.72 26.13 3.44
C GLN A 86 -10.01 26.81 2.96
N ASN A 87 -11.20 26.33 3.37
CA ASN A 87 -12.49 26.76 2.84
C ASN A 87 -12.61 26.61 1.31
N LEU A 88 -11.94 25.59 0.76
CA LEU A 88 -11.97 25.24 -0.66
C LEU A 88 -12.83 24.00 -0.90
N SER A 89 -13.46 23.91 -2.08
CA SER A 89 -14.12 22.69 -2.53
C SER A 89 -13.13 21.76 -3.25
N PRO A 90 -13.10 20.45 -2.97
CA PRO A 90 -12.28 19.50 -3.71
C PRO A 90 -12.86 19.15 -5.10
N LEU A 91 -14.11 19.53 -5.38
CA LEU A 91 -14.82 19.28 -6.63
C LEU A 91 -15.67 20.51 -7.05
N PRO A 92 -15.75 20.85 -8.35
CA PRO A 92 -15.01 20.26 -9.47
C PRO A 92 -13.48 20.42 -9.31
N PRO A 93 -12.66 19.57 -9.95
CA PRO A 93 -11.22 19.64 -9.78
C PRO A 93 -10.66 20.91 -10.42
N ASP A 94 -10.02 21.74 -9.60
CA ASP A 94 -9.28 22.91 -10.04
C ASP A 94 -7.76 22.63 -10.01
N PRO A 95 -7.06 22.70 -11.16
CA PRO A 95 -5.61 22.53 -11.21
C PRO A 95 -4.82 23.44 -10.26
N GLU A 96 -5.29 24.67 -10.02
CA GLU A 96 -4.62 25.61 -9.10
C GLU A 96 -4.70 25.12 -7.66
N ILE A 97 -5.88 24.67 -7.22
CA ILE A 97 -6.08 24.08 -5.88
C ILE A 97 -5.19 22.85 -5.70
N VAL A 98 -5.08 22.00 -6.72
CA VAL A 98 -4.21 20.81 -6.68
C VAL A 98 -2.73 21.21 -6.63
N GLY A 99 -2.33 22.23 -7.38
CA GLY A 99 -0.98 22.81 -7.34
C GLY A 99 -0.59 23.35 -5.96
N LEU A 100 -1.51 24.07 -5.31
CA LEU A 100 -1.35 24.55 -3.94
C LEU A 100 -1.26 23.39 -2.94
N TYR A 101 -2.09 22.36 -3.10
CA TYR A 101 -2.07 21.17 -2.24
C TYR A 101 -0.75 20.40 -2.31
N ILE A 102 -0.22 20.13 -3.50
CA ILE A 102 1.07 19.43 -3.64
C ILE A 102 2.23 20.28 -3.10
N THR A 103 2.13 21.61 -3.20
CA THR A 103 3.07 22.54 -2.58
C THR A 103 3.00 22.44 -1.06
N ALA A 104 1.80 22.43 -0.48
CA ALA A 104 1.59 22.25 0.96
C ALA A 104 2.10 20.88 1.45
N CYS A 105 2.02 19.83 0.61
CA CYS A 105 2.57 18.52 0.95
C CYS A 105 4.11 18.57 0.95
N ALA A 106 4.72 19.23 -0.03
CA ALA A 106 6.18 19.40 -0.12
C ALA A 106 6.76 20.30 0.98
N SER A 107 5.99 21.25 1.50
CA SER A 107 6.41 22.13 2.60
C SER A 107 6.06 21.60 3.99
N GLY A 108 5.29 20.50 4.08
CA GLY A 108 4.85 19.92 5.36
C GLY A 108 3.67 20.65 6.02
N THR A 109 3.02 21.58 5.32
CA THR A 109 1.88 22.34 5.83
C THR A 109 0.52 21.69 5.51
N ALA A 110 0.48 20.66 4.67
CA ALA A 110 -0.77 20.02 4.25
C ALA A 110 -1.59 19.40 5.40
N SER A 111 -0.97 19.05 6.52
CA SER A 111 -1.66 18.51 7.71
C SER A 111 -1.82 19.53 8.86
N GLY A 112 -1.34 20.77 8.70
CA GLY A 112 -1.44 21.82 9.72
C GLY A 112 -2.81 22.51 9.80
N SER A 113 -3.04 23.29 10.86
CA SER A 113 -4.25 24.11 11.03
C SER A 113 -4.30 25.27 10.04
N ALA A 114 -5.52 25.70 9.70
CA ALA A 114 -5.80 26.79 8.76
C ALA A 114 -5.29 28.17 9.21
N ALA A 115 -5.09 28.37 10.51
CA ALA A 115 -4.42 29.54 11.05
C ALA A 115 -2.92 29.23 11.20
N GLY A 116 -2.06 30.09 10.66
CA GLY A 116 -0.59 29.98 10.68
C GLY A 116 0.07 30.05 12.06
N ILE A 117 -0.53 29.43 13.09
CA ILE A 117 -0.09 29.44 14.49
C ILE A 117 0.12 28.00 15.00
N THR A 118 0.78 27.15 14.22
CA THR A 118 1.47 25.99 14.79
C THR A 118 2.94 26.05 14.42
N ARG A 119 3.77 26.41 15.39
CA ARG A 119 5.24 26.48 15.33
C ARG A 119 5.93 25.11 15.07
N ARG A 120 5.14 24.05 14.79
CA ARG A 120 5.59 22.76 14.27
C ARG A 120 4.81 22.47 12.98
N GLY A 121 5.39 22.85 11.84
CA GLY A 121 4.97 22.28 10.55
C GLY A 121 5.06 20.75 10.60
N GLY A 122 4.15 20.07 9.90
CA GLY A 122 4.23 18.63 9.74
C GLY A 122 5.49 18.23 8.97
N LYS A 123 5.84 16.94 8.99
CA LYS A 123 6.94 16.43 8.18
C LYS A 123 6.58 16.55 6.68
N PRO A 124 7.45 17.14 5.83
CA PRO A 124 7.26 17.14 4.38
C PRO A 124 7.06 15.74 3.80
N ASP A 125 6.12 15.62 2.85
CA ASP A 125 5.91 14.39 2.10
C ASP A 125 7.04 14.17 1.10
N SER A 126 7.43 12.89 0.89
CA SER A 126 8.37 12.55 -0.17
C SER A 126 7.77 12.80 -1.55
N VAL A 127 8.61 13.08 -2.56
CA VAL A 127 8.17 13.24 -3.97
C VAL A 127 7.28 12.07 -4.41
N SER A 128 7.67 10.83 -4.11
CA SER A 128 6.89 9.62 -4.42
C SER A 128 5.52 9.57 -3.74
N THR A 129 5.39 10.15 -2.54
CA THR A 129 4.12 10.25 -1.82
C THR A 129 3.22 11.29 -2.48
N ILE A 130 3.78 12.44 -2.85
CA ILE A 130 3.06 13.52 -3.56
C ILE A 130 2.56 13.02 -4.92
N GLU A 131 3.41 12.34 -5.70
CA GLU A 131 3.02 11.74 -6.99
C GLU A 131 1.88 10.72 -6.85
N ARG A 132 1.94 9.88 -5.81
CA ARG A 132 0.87 8.92 -5.51
C ARG A 132 -0.43 9.63 -5.13
N ARG A 133 -0.37 10.67 -4.30
CA ARG A 133 -1.54 11.49 -3.94
C ARG A 133 -2.14 12.17 -5.17
N LEU A 134 -1.31 12.74 -6.05
CA LEU A 134 -1.77 13.34 -7.30
C LEU A 134 -2.44 12.30 -8.22
N ALA A 135 -1.90 11.08 -8.29
CA ALA A 135 -2.53 9.98 -9.01
C ALA A 135 -3.88 9.58 -8.39
N ALA A 136 -3.96 9.52 -7.07
CA ALA A 136 -5.20 9.24 -6.35
C ALA A 136 -6.26 10.32 -6.59
N ILE A 137 -5.88 11.61 -6.58
CA ILE A 137 -6.78 12.73 -6.90
C ILE A 137 -7.29 12.58 -8.32
N GLY A 138 -6.39 12.46 -9.31
CA GLY A 138 -6.79 12.31 -10.71
C GLY A 138 -7.71 11.11 -10.95
N TRP A 139 -7.43 9.98 -10.29
CA TRP A 139 -8.30 8.81 -10.32
C TRP A 139 -9.68 9.09 -9.71
N ASN A 140 -9.75 9.70 -8.52
CA ASN A 140 -11.03 10.00 -7.86
C ASN A 140 -11.88 10.99 -8.68
N CYS A 141 -11.25 12.01 -9.25
CA CYS A 141 -11.92 13.00 -10.10
C CYS A 141 -12.48 12.34 -11.36
N ALA A 142 -11.69 11.50 -12.04
CA ALA A 142 -12.13 10.75 -13.21
C ALA A 142 -13.32 9.81 -12.90
N GLN A 143 -13.29 9.09 -11.77
CA GLN A 143 -14.41 8.23 -11.35
C GLN A 143 -15.70 9.01 -11.05
N ARG A 144 -15.62 10.31 -10.80
CA ARG A 144 -16.76 11.19 -10.54
C ARG A 144 -17.23 11.95 -11.77
N GLY A 145 -16.71 11.62 -12.96
CA GLY A 145 -17.10 12.25 -14.22
C GLY A 145 -16.48 13.63 -14.47
N SER A 146 -15.56 14.08 -13.62
CA SER A 146 -14.85 15.36 -13.80
C SER A 146 -13.35 15.09 -13.80
N PRO A 147 -12.73 14.70 -14.93
CA PRO A 147 -11.30 14.36 -14.96
C PRO A 147 -10.43 15.59 -14.68
N LEU A 148 -9.36 15.40 -13.91
CA LEU A 148 -8.34 16.42 -13.67
C LEU A 148 -7.24 16.31 -14.74
N ASP A 149 -6.96 17.39 -15.48
CA ASP A 149 -5.78 17.44 -16.33
C ASP A 149 -4.51 17.63 -15.49
N ARG A 150 -3.72 16.57 -15.37
CA ARG A 150 -2.46 16.57 -14.62
C ARG A 150 -1.31 17.23 -15.39
N LYS A 151 -1.50 17.53 -16.67
CA LYS A 151 -0.52 18.24 -17.51
C LYS A 151 -0.70 19.75 -17.46
N ASP A 152 -1.79 20.22 -16.86
CA ASP A 152 -2.00 21.63 -16.58
C ASP A 152 -0.77 22.24 -15.88
N ARG A 153 -0.40 23.45 -16.30
CA ARG A 153 0.80 24.15 -15.84
C ARG A 153 0.83 24.32 -14.32
N ALA A 154 -0.31 24.56 -13.68
CA ALA A 154 -0.42 24.73 -12.23
C ALA A 154 0.00 23.47 -11.46
N ILE A 155 -0.11 22.30 -12.08
CA ILE A 155 0.32 21.01 -11.51
C ILE A 155 1.71 20.63 -12.02
N ALA A 156 1.91 20.63 -13.34
CA ALA A 156 3.10 20.10 -13.98
C ALA A 156 4.36 20.88 -13.60
N THR A 157 4.29 22.22 -13.60
CA THR A 157 5.43 23.08 -13.24
C THR A 157 5.77 22.96 -11.77
N VAL A 158 4.77 22.93 -10.89
CA VAL A 158 4.98 22.75 -9.44
C VAL A 158 5.59 21.38 -9.14
N MET A 159 5.07 20.31 -9.76
CA MET A 159 5.66 18.97 -9.63
C MET A 159 7.10 18.90 -10.14
N ALA A 160 7.42 19.59 -11.25
CA ALA A 160 8.79 19.68 -11.75
C ALA A 160 9.72 20.38 -10.73
N GLY A 161 9.27 21.51 -10.16
CA GLY A 161 10.00 22.21 -9.09
C GLY A 161 10.22 21.34 -7.85
N ILE A 162 9.19 20.63 -7.40
CA ILE A 162 9.27 19.69 -6.27
C ILE A 162 10.29 18.58 -6.55
N ARG A 163 10.30 18.01 -7.76
CA ARG A 163 11.29 17.01 -8.16
C ARG A 163 12.70 17.59 -8.14
N ASN A 164 12.92 18.74 -8.78
CA ASN A 164 14.26 19.33 -8.88
C ASN A 164 14.84 19.68 -7.50
N ARG A 165 14.00 20.10 -6.56
CA ARG A 165 14.45 20.52 -5.22
C ARG A 165 14.52 19.39 -4.20
N HIS A 166 13.63 18.39 -4.28
CA HIS A 166 13.42 17.42 -3.21
C HIS A 166 13.53 15.96 -3.66
N ALA A 167 13.73 15.67 -4.96
CA ALA A 167 13.95 14.30 -5.40
C ALA A 167 15.25 13.77 -4.78
N ALA A 168 15.11 12.64 -4.09
CA ALA A 168 16.22 11.88 -3.57
C ALA A 168 16.08 10.43 -4.03
N PRO A 169 17.19 9.69 -4.19
CA PRO A 169 17.14 8.25 -4.44
C PRO A 169 16.24 7.56 -3.39
N PRO A 170 15.34 6.65 -3.81
CA PRO A 170 14.46 5.96 -2.87
C PRO A 170 15.26 5.25 -1.78
N ARG A 171 14.90 5.48 -0.52
CA ARG A 171 15.45 4.72 0.61
C ARG A 171 15.03 3.27 0.49
N GLN A 172 15.98 2.39 0.17
CA GLN A 172 15.76 0.95 0.11
C GLN A 172 16.02 0.32 1.46
N LYS A 173 15.26 -0.74 1.78
CA LYS A 173 15.54 -1.55 2.95
C LYS A 173 16.82 -2.34 2.73
N GLU A 174 17.60 -2.51 3.78
CA GLU A 174 18.80 -3.33 3.69
C GLU A 174 18.43 -4.79 3.48
N ALA A 175 19.26 -5.49 2.73
CA ALA A 175 19.17 -6.92 2.53
C ALA A 175 19.48 -7.64 3.87
N ILE A 176 18.67 -8.62 4.23
CA ILE A 176 19.04 -9.61 5.25
C ILE A 176 19.93 -10.61 4.52
N MET A 177 21.17 -10.79 4.95
CA MET A 177 22.07 -11.79 4.35
C MET A 177 21.80 -13.18 4.95
N PRO A 178 22.25 -14.29 4.32
CA PRO A 178 22.05 -15.63 4.86
C PRO A 178 22.50 -15.79 6.33
N GLU A 179 23.63 -15.20 6.70
CA GLU A 179 24.16 -15.17 8.06
C GLU A 179 23.25 -14.41 9.04
N ASP A 180 22.68 -13.27 8.62
CA ASP A 180 21.70 -12.52 9.40
C ASP A 180 20.44 -13.36 9.61
N LEU A 181 19.98 -14.06 8.57
CA LEU A 181 18.80 -14.92 8.65
C LEU A 181 19.01 -16.07 9.64
N ILE A 182 20.19 -16.71 9.62
CA ILE A 182 20.54 -17.76 10.58
C ILE A 182 20.49 -17.20 12.01
N ALA A 183 21.13 -16.05 12.27
CA ALA A 183 21.11 -15.40 13.57
C ALA A 183 19.67 -15.05 14.01
N MET A 184 18.85 -14.51 13.10
CA MET A 184 17.42 -14.23 13.33
C MET A 184 16.64 -15.49 13.73
N LEU A 185 16.89 -16.63 13.07
CA LEU A 185 16.20 -17.88 13.36
C LEU A 185 16.54 -18.40 14.76
N GLU A 186 17.77 -18.22 15.24
CA GLU A 186 18.16 -18.66 16.60
C GLU A 186 17.46 -17.85 17.72
N THR A 187 16.94 -16.67 17.41
CA THR A 187 16.12 -15.90 18.38
C THR A 187 14.68 -16.41 18.53
N LEU A 188 14.26 -17.36 17.67
CA LEU A 188 12.89 -17.88 17.63
C LEU A 188 12.80 -19.24 18.33
N GLU A 189 11.93 -19.33 19.33
CA GLU A 189 11.69 -20.54 20.12
C GLU A 189 11.19 -21.71 19.26
N ARG A 190 11.95 -22.80 19.17
CA ARG A 190 11.59 -23.97 18.33
C ARG A 190 10.40 -24.76 18.88
N GLY A 191 10.17 -24.71 20.19
CA GLY A 191 9.13 -25.49 20.87
C GLY A 191 7.74 -24.87 20.88
N THR A 192 7.55 -23.64 20.37
CA THR A 192 6.26 -22.96 20.39
C THR A 192 5.65 -22.83 19.00
N LEU A 193 4.31 -22.90 18.92
CA LEU A 193 3.58 -22.72 17.65
C LEU A 193 3.94 -21.39 16.97
N ARG A 194 4.14 -20.33 17.77
CA ARG A 194 4.55 -19.02 17.24
C ARG A 194 5.93 -19.08 16.63
N GLY A 195 6.91 -19.66 17.31
CA GLY A 195 8.26 -19.76 16.76
C GLY A 195 8.32 -20.65 15.51
N MET A 196 7.60 -21.78 15.49
CA MET A 196 7.50 -22.62 14.28
C MET A 196 6.92 -21.85 13.09
N ARG A 197 5.81 -21.12 13.31
CA ARG A 197 5.19 -20.26 12.28
C ARG A 197 6.15 -19.20 11.78
N ASP A 198 6.76 -18.46 12.70
CA ASP A 198 7.58 -17.30 12.39
C ASP A 198 8.87 -17.74 11.66
N ARG A 199 9.46 -18.89 12.02
CA ARG A 199 10.56 -19.52 11.28
C ARG A 199 10.17 -19.89 9.85
N ALA A 200 9.03 -20.56 9.68
CA ALA A 200 8.52 -20.89 8.35
C ALA A 200 8.26 -19.63 7.50
N MET A 201 7.71 -18.57 8.08
CA MET A 201 7.49 -17.28 7.39
C MET A 201 8.80 -16.63 6.93
N LEU A 202 9.83 -16.60 7.78
CA LEU A 202 11.13 -16.02 7.43
C LEU A 202 11.83 -16.84 6.33
N LEU A 203 11.85 -18.16 6.45
CA LEU A 203 12.50 -19.05 5.49
C LEU A 203 11.82 -19.05 4.13
N ILE A 204 10.49 -19.20 4.08
CA ILE A 204 9.73 -19.14 2.82
C ILE A 204 9.80 -17.72 2.21
N GLY A 205 9.72 -16.69 3.05
CA GLY A 205 9.85 -15.31 2.61
C GLY A 205 11.20 -15.00 1.98
N PHE A 206 12.28 -15.50 2.58
CA PHE A 206 13.64 -15.37 2.06
C PHE A 206 13.83 -16.22 0.80
N ALA A 207 13.64 -17.53 0.88
CA ALA A 207 13.96 -18.46 -0.21
C ALA A 207 13.10 -18.26 -1.46
N GLY A 208 11.84 -17.85 -1.30
CA GLY A 208 10.98 -17.48 -2.43
C GLY A 208 11.14 -16.02 -2.88
N GLY A 209 11.90 -15.19 -2.16
CA GLY A 209 11.99 -13.76 -2.42
C GLY A 209 10.63 -13.06 -2.38
N LEU A 210 9.75 -13.49 -1.47
CA LEU A 210 8.34 -13.13 -1.46
C LEU A 210 8.11 -11.77 -0.81
N ARG A 211 7.10 -11.05 -1.30
CA ARG A 211 6.59 -9.85 -0.62
C ARG A 211 5.77 -10.28 0.60
N ARG A 212 5.72 -9.43 1.63
CA ARG A 212 4.93 -9.69 2.86
C ARG A 212 3.48 -10.13 2.62
N SER A 213 2.82 -9.54 1.61
CA SER A 213 1.43 -9.87 1.25
C SER A 213 1.31 -11.13 0.40
N GLU A 214 2.40 -11.54 -0.26
CA GLU A 214 2.48 -12.84 -0.93
C GLU A 214 2.62 -13.93 0.13
N ILE A 215 3.52 -13.77 1.11
CA ILE A 215 3.71 -14.72 2.24
C ILE A 215 2.40 -14.99 2.96
N THR A 216 1.73 -13.94 3.45
CA THR A 216 0.46 -14.08 4.20
C THR A 216 -0.71 -14.48 3.31
N GLY A 217 -0.63 -14.25 2.00
CA GLY A 217 -1.66 -14.58 1.03
C GLY A 217 -1.65 -16.04 0.56
N LEU A 218 -0.72 -16.86 1.05
CA LEU A 218 -0.64 -18.29 0.71
C LEU A 218 -1.73 -19.10 1.42
N ASP A 219 -2.30 -20.03 0.67
CA ASP A 219 -3.18 -21.10 1.16
C ASP A 219 -2.49 -22.46 1.05
N LEU A 220 -3.02 -23.46 1.76
CA LEU A 220 -2.56 -24.85 1.69
C LEU A 220 -2.89 -25.51 0.35
N GLY A 221 -3.82 -24.95 -0.42
CA GLY A 221 -4.20 -25.45 -1.72
C GLY A 221 -4.99 -24.42 -2.51
N ARG A 222 -5.19 -24.73 -3.80
CA ARG A 222 -5.84 -23.83 -4.75
C ARG A 222 -7.28 -23.52 -4.35
N ASN A 223 -7.66 -22.23 -4.44
CA ASN A 223 -9.02 -21.73 -4.22
C ASN A 223 -9.64 -22.11 -2.86
N GLN A 224 -8.84 -22.22 -1.80
CA GLN A 224 -9.34 -22.59 -0.47
C GLN A 224 -9.86 -21.40 0.35
N SER A 225 -9.61 -20.18 -0.10
CA SER A 225 -10.15 -18.96 0.50
C SER A 225 -10.39 -17.88 -0.56
N GLU A 226 -11.33 -16.98 -0.28
CA GLU A 226 -11.71 -15.88 -1.19
C GLU A 226 -10.60 -14.82 -1.31
N ASP A 227 -9.89 -14.56 -0.21
CA ASP A 227 -8.84 -13.54 -0.13
C ASP A 227 -7.42 -14.08 -0.44
N GLY A 228 -7.34 -15.38 -0.77
CA GLY A 228 -6.12 -16.07 -1.15
C GLY A 228 -5.46 -15.45 -2.39
N ARG A 229 -4.14 -15.36 -2.36
CA ARG A 229 -3.32 -14.79 -3.46
C ARG A 229 -2.29 -15.77 -3.98
N GLY A 230 -2.36 -17.02 -3.55
CA GLY A 230 -1.46 -18.07 -3.93
C GLY A 230 -1.68 -19.31 -3.09
N TRP A 231 -1.03 -20.39 -3.48
CA TRP A 231 -1.04 -21.65 -2.75
C TRP A 231 0.34 -22.32 -2.84
N ILE A 232 0.54 -23.33 -2.00
CA ILE A 232 1.74 -24.16 -1.99
C ILE A 232 1.44 -25.58 -2.46
N GLU A 233 2.43 -26.21 -3.07
CA GLU A 233 2.43 -27.63 -3.41
C GLU A 233 3.75 -28.22 -2.91
N ILE A 234 3.66 -29.13 -1.95
CA ILE A 234 4.82 -29.73 -1.28
C ILE A 234 5.22 -31.02 -2.00
N THR A 235 6.51 -31.16 -2.29
CA THR A 235 7.09 -32.34 -2.93
C THR A 235 8.33 -32.79 -2.16
N ASP A 236 8.84 -33.98 -2.47
CA ASP A 236 10.08 -34.47 -1.86
C ASP A 236 11.30 -33.60 -2.16
N LYS A 237 11.30 -32.82 -3.25
CA LYS A 237 12.44 -31.98 -3.65
C LYS A 237 12.35 -30.54 -3.13
N GLY A 238 11.17 -30.12 -2.66
CA GLY A 238 10.92 -28.74 -2.27
C GLY A 238 9.44 -28.36 -2.35
N VAL A 239 9.18 -27.06 -2.40
CA VAL A 239 7.84 -26.47 -2.43
C VAL A 239 7.69 -25.63 -3.70
N LEU A 240 6.66 -25.91 -4.47
CA LEU A 240 6.20 -25.04 -5.54
C LEU A 240 5.21 -24.02 -4.96
N VAL A 241 5.45 -22.73 -5.21
CA VAL A 241 4.60 -21.64 -4.71
C VAL A 241 3.99 -20.91 -5.89
N THR A 242 2.68 -21.01 -6.04
CA THR A 242 1.94 -20.32 -7.10
C THR A 242 1.36 -19.01 -6.56
N LEU A 243 1.63 -17.89 -7.23
CA LEU A 243 1.36 -16.54 -6.74
C LEU A 243 0.63 -15.70 -7.77
N ARG A 244 -0.37 -14.93 -7.31
CA ARG A 244 -1.02 -13.88 -8.08
C ARG A 244 -0.29 -12.55 -7.86
N GLY A 245 0.58 -12.21 -8.78
CA GLY A 245 1.30 -10.94 -8.82
C GLY A 245 0.46 -9.80 -9.41
N LYS A 246 1.11 -8.65 -9.64
CA LYS A 246 0.48 -7.49 -10.30
C LYS A 246 0.19 -7.73 -11.79
N THR A 247 1.00 -8.57 -12.43
CA THR A 247 1.01 -8.81 -13.88
C THR A 247 0.48 -10.18 -14.25
N GLY A 248 -0.18 -10.89 -13.32
CA GLY A 248 -0.69 -12.24 -13.53
C GLY A 248 -0.13 -13.26 -12.55
N TRP A 249 -0.32 -14.53 -12.88
CA TRP A 249 0.16 -15.67 -12.10
C TRP A 249 1.63 -15.95 -12.39
N ARG A 250 2.36 -16.39 -11.37
CA ARG A 250 3.74 -16.87 -11.50
C ARG A 250 4.00 -17.99 -10.50
N GLU A 251 4.94 -18.85 -10.85
CA GLU A 251 5.43 -19.91 -9.99
C GLU A 251 6.82 -19.58 -9.46
N VAL A 252 7.07 -20.00 -8.22
CA VAL A 252 8.33 -19.83 -7.50
C VAL A 252 8.69 -21.18 -6.90
N GLU A 253 9.84 -21.72 -7.32
CA GLU A 253 10.35 -22.98 -6.82
C GLU A 253 11.24 -22.71 -5.59
N ILE A 254 10.99 -23.42 -4.50
CA ILE A 254 11.78 -23.34 -3.27
C ILE A 254 12.32 -24.73 -2.96
N GLY A 255 13.63 -24.92 -3.14
CA GLY A 255 14.30 -26.19 -2.83
C GLY A 255 14.45 -26.45 -1.33
N ARG A 256 14.81 -27.70 -0.99
CA ARG A 256 15.26 -28.03 0.37
C ARG A 256 16.52 -27.23 0.73
N GLY A 257 16.60 -26.80 1.99
CA GLY A 257 17.83 -26.21 2.52
C GLY A 257 18.88 -27.29 2.79
N SER A 258 20.15 -26.89 2.85
CA SER A 258 21.28 -27.76 3.12
C SER A 258 21.39 -28.22 4.59
N SER A 259 20.65 -27.60 5.51
CA SER A 259 20.58 -28.02 6.91
C SER A 259 19.14 -27.98 7.41
N ASP A 260 18.80 -28.85 8.35
CA ASP A 260 17.47 -28.87 8.98
C ASP A 260 17.15 -27.55 9.70
N ALA A 261 18.17 -26.88 10.26
CA ALA A 261 18.01 -25.61 10.95
C ALA A 261 17.54 -24.48 10.00
N THR A 262 17.90 -24.55 8.72
CA THR A 262 17.63 -23.52 7.71
C THR A 262 16.75 -24.01 6.55
N CYS A 263 16.22 -25.23 6.62
CA CYS A 263 15.44 -25.83 5.54
C CYS A 263 14.02 -25.23 5.47
N PRO A 264 13.64 -24.52 4.39
CA PRO A 264 12.32 -23.92 4.26
C PRO A 264 11.21 -24.96 4.23
N LEU A 265 11.45 -26.11 3.58
CA LEU A 265 10.51 -27.21 3.51
C LEU A 265 10.24 -27.81 4.89
N LEU A 266 11.30 -28.14 5.65
CA LEU A 266 11.14 -28.71 7.00
C LEU A 266 10.43 -27.75 7.95
N ALA A 267 10.76 -26.46 7.89
CA ALA A 267 10.09 -25.45 8.70
C ALA A 267 8.60 -25.33 8.35
N LEU A 268 8.26 -25.40 7.06
CA LEU A 268 6.90 -25.37 6.58
C LEU A 268 6.10 -26.61 7.01
N ASP A 269 6.65 -27.81 6.80
CA ASP A 269 6.03 -29.07 7.23
C ASP A 269 5.82 -29.10 8.75
N THR A 270 6.82 -28.64 9.52
CA THR A 270 6.73 -28.54 10.97
C THR A 270 5.57 -27.62 11.37
N TRP A 271 5.48 -26.43 10.77
CA TRP A 271 4.37 -25.52 11.03
C TRP A 271 3.02 -26.16 10.70
N ILE A 272 2.85 -26.73 9.50
CA ILE A 272 1.58 -27.32 9.05
C ILE A 272 1.15 -28.46 9.99
N ARG A 273 2.08 -29.34 10.35
CA ARG A 273 1.83 -30.50 11.23
C ARG A 273 1.42 -30.07 12.63
N PHE A 274 2.21 -29.21 13.28
CA PHE A 274 1.96 -28.83 14.68
C PHE A 274 0.79 -27.86 14.83
N ALA A 275 0.54 -27.01 13.82
CA ALA A 275 -0.64 -26.16 13.77
C ALA A 275 -1.91 -26.90 13.31
N ARG A 276 -1.80 -28.19 12.94
CA ARG A 276 -2.90 -29.06 12.50
C ARG A 276 -3.70 -28.45 11.35
N LEU A 277 -3.01 -27.88 10.36
CA LEU A 277 -3.67 -27.20 9.26
C LEU A 277 -4.02 -28.18 8.14
N ALA A 278 -5.31 -28.30 7.82
CA ALA A 278 -5.79 -29.17 6.74
C ALA A 278 -6.15 -28.41 5.44
N LYS A 279 -6.72 -27.20 5.57
CA LYS A 279 -7.17 -26.37 4.44
C LYS A 279 -7.23 -24.89 4.82
N GLY A 280 -7.19 -23.99 3.85
CA GLY A 280 -7.33 -22.55 4.02
C GLY A 280 -5.99 -21.82 4.15
N PRO A 281 -5.97 -20.64 4.80
CA PRO A 281 -4.77 -19.82 4.92
C PRO A 281 -3.60 -20.58 5.54
N LEU A 282 -2.42 -20.46 4.94
CA LEU A 282 -1.22 -21.14 5.42
C LEU A 282 -0.70 -20.52 6.72
N PHE A 283 -0.65 -19.19 6.79
CA PHE A 283 -0.19 -18.48 7.98
C PHE A 283 -1.35 -17.82 8.71
N ARG A 284 -1.57 -18.26 9.95
CA ARG A 284 -2.67 -17.83 10.81
C ARG A 284 -2.18 -17.25 12.12
N ARG A 285 -3.08 -16.57 12.84
CA ARG A 285 -2.78 -16.04 14.16
C ARG A 285 -2.71 -17.17 15.18
N VAL A 286 -1.61 -17.22 15.95
CA VAL A 286 -1.52 -18.07 17.14
C VAL A 286 -2.22 -17.35 18.31
N THR A 287 -3.16 -18.03 18.94
CA THR A 287 -4.05 -17.55 20.02
C THR A 287 -3.85 -18.39 21.29
N GLY A 288 -4.70 -18.22 22.31
CA GLY A 288 -4.69 -19.10 23.49
C GLY A 288 -3.37 -19.14 24.27
N ARG A 289 -2.67 -17.99 24.37
CA ARG A 289 -1.31 -17.91 24.95
C ARG A 289 -0.26 -18.82 24.26
N GLY A 290 -0.42 -19.08 22.97
CA GLY A 290 0.54 -19.89 22.20
C GLY A 290 0.13 -21.34 21.97
N LYS A 291 -1.06 -21.75 22.45
CA LYS A 291 -1.53 -23.14 22.41
C LYS A 291 -2.42 -23.45 21.21
N ASP A 292 -3.07 -22.44 20.65
CA ASP A 292 -4.07 -22.62 19.58
C ASP A 292 -3.76 -21.76 18.35
N VAL A 293 -4.38 -22.12 17.23
CA VAL A 293 -4.28 -21.40 15.96
C VAL A 293 -5.69 -21.02 15.51
N GLY A 294 -5.92 -19.71 15.32
CA GLY A 294 -7.20 -19.20 14.84
C GLY A 294 -7.45 -19.53 13.35
N PRO A 295 -8.69 -19.38 12.87
CA PRO A 295 -9.05 -19.67 11.48
C PRO A 295 -8.54 -18.60 10.50
N ASP A 296 -8.34 -17.37 10.99
CA ASP A 296 -8.12 -16.20 10.14
C ASP A 296 -6.68 -16.09 9.61
N ARG A 297 -6.59 -15.60 8.38
CA ARG A 297 -5.33 -15.23 7.73
C ARG A 297 -4.59 -14.16 8.54
N LEU A 298 -3.27 -14.31 8.63
CA LEU A 298 -2.40 -13.34 9.28
C LEU A 298 -2.31 -12.03 8.46
N ASN A 299 -2.30 -10.89 9.15
CA ASN A 299 -2.11 -9.58 8.52
C ASN A 299 -0.67 -9.42 7.97
N ASP A 300 -0.52 -8.87 6.75
CA ASP A 300 0.78 -8.69 6.09
C ASP A 300 1.77 -7.80 6.87
N GLN A 301 1.27 -6.92 7.73
CA GLN A 301 2.06 -6.09 8.63
C GLN A 301 2.78 -6.91 9.72
N GLU A 302 2.26 -8.09 10.08
CA GLU A 302 2.90 -8.99 11.05
C GLU A 302 4.25 -9.49 10.54
N VAL A 303 4.40 -9.74 9.22
CA VAL A 303 5.70 -10.08 8.62
C VAL A 303 6.72 -8.96 8.85
N ALA A 304 6.31 -7.70 8.65
CA ALA A 304 7.21 -6.57 8.83
C ALA A 304 7.60 -6.37 10.31
N ARG A 305 6.66 -6.63 11.24
CA ARG A 305 6.94 -6.61 12.69
C ARG A 305 7.88 -7.75 13.09
N LEU A 306 7.63 -8.96 12.59
CA LEU A 306 8.46 -10.14 12.80
C LEU A 306 9.90 -9.89 12.37
N VAL A 307 10.11 -9.45 11.12
CA VAL A 307 11.45 -9.17 10.60
C VAL A 307 12.18 -8.16 11.48
N LYS A 308 11.52 -7.05 11.85
CA LYS A 308 12.13 -6.05 12.74
C LYS A 308 12.48 -6.63 14.10
N LYS A 309 11.56 -7.35 14.75
CA LYS A 309 11.78 -7.96 16.06
C LYS A 309 12.97 -8.92 16.02
N ALA A 310 13.01 -9.80 15.02
CA ALA A 310 14.06 -10.81 14.89
C ALA A 310 15.43 -10.18 14.56
N VAL A 311 15.48 -9.16 13.69
CA VAL A 311 16.72 -8.39 13.42
C VAL A 311 17.26 -7.75 14.69
N LEU A 312 16.39 -7.12 15.48
CA LEU A 312 16.80 -6.43 16.71
C LEU A 312 17.33 -7.45 17.73
N ALA A 313 16.57 -8.52 17.97
CA ALA A 313 16.95 -9.60 18.88
C ALA A 313 18.24 -10.31 18.47
N ALA A 314 18.51 -10.47 17.17
CA ALA A 314 19.70 -11.14 16.66
C ALA A 314 20.96 -10.27 16.66
N GLY A 315 20.87 -9.00 17.06
CA GLY A 315 22.03 -8.11 17.05
C GLY A 315 22.52 -7.73 15.64
N VAL A 316 21.74 -7.99 14.58
CA VAL A 316 22.11 -7.64 13.20
C VAL A 316 22.35 -6.13 13.08
N ARG A 317 23.51 -5.74 12.54
CA ARG A 317 24.01 -4.34 12.52
C ARG A 317 24.14 -3.72 13.92
N SER A 318 24.78 -4.44 14.85
CA SER A 318 25.05 -3.98 16.22
C SER A 318 25.93 -2.74 16.29
N ASP A 319 26.58 -2.36 15.18
CA ASP A 319 27.31 -1.10 14.98
C ASP A 319 26.41 0.15 15.05
N LEU A 320 25.08 -0.01 14.92
CA LEU A 320 24.12 1.10 14.86
C LEU A 320 23.16 1.12 16.06
N PRO A 321 22.62 2.32 16.42
CA PRO A 321 21.55 2.42 17.40
C PRO A 321 20.28 1.64 17.00
N GLU A 322 19.55 1.10 17.97
CA GLU A 322 18.35 0.28 17.75
C GLU A 322 17.28 0.99 16.89
N ALA A 323 17.10 2.30 17.12
CA ALA A 323 16.15 3.13 16.39
C ALA A 323 16.49 3.23 14.89
N GLU A 324 17.78 3.22 14.53
CA GLU A 324 18.24 3.24 13.14
C GLU A 324 18.09 1.86 12.51
N ARG A 325 18.50 0.80 13.22
CA ARG A 325 18.33 -0.60 12.79
C ARG A 325 16.87 -0.89 12.45
N GLY A 326 15.93 -0.51 13.32
CA GLY A 326 14.49 -0.68 13.10
C GLY A 326 13.92 0.06 11.87
N GLN A 327 14.66 1.03 11.32
CA GLN A 327 14.31 1.74 10.09
C GLN A 327 14.94 1.11 8.83
N LEU A 328 16.07 0.43 8.96
CA LEU A 328 16.77 -0.23 7.85
C LEU A 328 16.06 -1.52 7.39
N PHE A 329 15.47 -2.26 8.32
CA PHE A 329 14.91 -3.58 8.04
C PHE A 329 13.37 -3.61 8.05
N ALA A 330 12.79 -4.40 7.15
CA ALA A 330 11.34 -4.68 7.09
C ALA A 330 11.08 -5.92 6.20
N GLY A 331 9.83 -6.26 5.92
CA GLY A 331 9.49 -7.43 5.08
C GLY A 331 10.16 -7.44 3.68
N HIS A 332 10.53 -6.28 3.12
CA HIS A 332 11.25 -6.21 1.85
C HIS A 332 12.72 -6.65 1.95
N SER A 333 13.28 -6.68 3.16
CA SER A 333 14.66 -7.10 3.42
C SER A 333 14.92 -8.57 3.10
N LEU A 334 13.93 -9.44 3.29
CA LEU A 334 14.02 -10.87 2.93
C LEU A 334 14.21 -11.05 1.41
N ARG A 335 13.36 -10.37 0.65
CA ARG A 335 13.42 -10.36 -0.81
C ARG A 335 14.71 -9.75 -1.34
N ALA A 336 15.15 -8.65 -0.73
CA ALA A 336 16.43 -8.03 -1.08
C ALA A 336 17.60 -8.96 -0.77
N GLY A 337 17.53 -9.70 0.35
CA GLY A 337 18.47 -10.74 0.75
C GLY A 337 18.74 -11.75 -0.35
N LEU A 338 17.72 -12.49 -0.75
CA LEU A 338 17.85 -13.48 -1.83
C LEU A 338 18.38 -12.87 -3.12
N ALA A 339 17.85 -11.71 -3.51
CA ALA A 339 18.25 -11.04 -4.75
C ALA A 339 19.73 -10.61 -4.75
N SER A 340 20.29 -10.32 -3.58
CA SER A 340 21.67 -9.87 -3.41
C SER A 340 22.65 -11.02 -3.13
N SER A 341 22.21 -12.10 -2.49
CA SER A 341 23.08 -13.23 -2.10
C SER A 341 23.11 -14.36 -3.14
N ALA A 342 22.12 -14.47 -4.03
CA ALA A 342 22.09 -15.56 -4.99
C ALA A 342 23.19 -15.41 -6.05
N GLU A 343 24.07 -16.41 -6.14
CA GLU A 343 25.12 -16.52 -7.16
C GLU A 343 24.60 -17.20 -8.44
N VAL A 344 23.48 -16.70 -8.95
CA VAL A 344 22.86 -17.21 -10.18
C VAL A 344 22.70 -16.10 -11.21
N ASP A 345 22.54 -16.51 -12.47
CA ASP A 345 22.33 -15.58 -13.58
C ASP A 345 21.13 -14.66 -13.35
N GLU A 346 21.25 -13.40 -13.79
CA GLU A 346 20.24 -12.35 -13.60
C GLU A 346 18.84 -12.77 -14.07
N ARG A 347 18.74 -13.58 -15.13
CA ARG A 347 17.45 -14.05 -15.67
C ARG A 347 16.71 -14.97 -14.69
N HIS A 348 17.44 -15.82 -13.98
CA HIS A 348 16.84 -16.71 -12.98
C HIS A 348 16.36 -15.92 -11.77
N VAL A 349 17.15 -14.94 -11.31
CA VAL A 349 16.73 -14.02 -10.23
C VAL A 349 15.50 -13.22 -10.67
N GLN A 350 15.47 -12.71 -11.90
CA GLN A 350 14.33 -11.98 -12.43
C GLN A 350 13.05 -12.84 -12.46
N LYS A 351 13.13 -14.09 -12.92
CA LYS A 351 12.01 -15.05 -12.93
C LYS A 351 11.52 -15.33 -11.50
N GLN A 352 12.42 -15.74 -10.61
CA GLN A 352 12.11 -16.06 -9.20
C GLN A 352 11.45 -14.89 -8.47
N LEU A 353 11.89 -13.67 -8.76
CA LEU A 353 11.34 -12.47 -8.16
C LEU A 353 10.10 -11.94 -8.88
N GLY A 354 9.85 -12.33 -10.14
CA GLY A 354 8.75 -11.79 -10.94
C GLY A 354 8.96 -10.30 -11.26
N HIS A 355 10.20 -9.90 -11.56
CA HIS A 355 10.49 -8.53 -11.99
C HIS A 355 10.10 -8.34 -13.46
N ALA A 356 9.44 -7.22 -13.75
CA ALA A 356 8.98 -6.89 -15.10
C ALA A 356 10.12 -6.51 -16.05
N SER A 357 11.27 -6.09 -15.53
CA SER A 357 12.46 -5.75 -16.31
C SER A 357 13.75 -6.10 -15.58
N ALA A 358 14.83 -6.31 -16.34
CA ALA A 358 16.17 -6.55 -15.80
C ALA A 358 16.64 -5.37 -14.94
N GLU A 359 16.30 -4.12 -15.32
CA GLU A 359 16.65 -2.93 -14.53
C GLU A 359 16.18 -3.02 -13.07
N MET A 360 15.00 -3.62 -12.83
CA MET A 360 14.50 -3.84 -11.46
C MET A 360 15.37 -4.83 -10.68
N THR A 361 15.92 -5.85 -11.34
CA THR A 361 16.82 -6.85 -10.76
C THR A 361 18.20 -6.24 -10.45
N ARG A 362 18.75 -5.44 -11.39
CA ARG A 362 20.05 -4.76 -11.20
C ARG A 362 20.09 -3.88 -9.97
N ARG A 363 18.97 -3.32 -9.53
CA ARG A 363 18.91 -2.51 -8.29
C ARG A 363 19.42 -3.28 -7.06
N TYR A 364 19.27 -4.60 -7.02
CA TYR A 364 19.74 -5.47 -5.92
C TYR A 364 21.20 -5.94 -6.11
N GLN A 365 21.64 -6.08 -7.36
CA GLN A 365 23.01 -6.48 -7.71
C GLN A 365 24.03 -5.33 -7.61
N ARG A 366 23.57 -4.08 -7.63
CA ARG A 366 24.41 -2.87 -7.54
C ARG A 366 25.33 -2.81 -6.32
N ARG A 367 25.04 -3.47 -5.20
CA ARG A 367 25.96 -3.58 -4.05
C ARG A 367 27.05 -4.65 -4.30
N ARG A 368 26.70 -5.78 -4.93
CA ARG A 368 27.60 -6.91 -5.21
C ARG A 368 28.65 -6.56 -6.25
N ASP A 369 28.24 -5.97 -7.36
CA ASP A 369 29.12 -5.79 -8.53
C ASP A 369 29.77 -4.39 -8.61
N ARG A 370 29.58 -3.54 -7.59
CA ARG A 370 29.97 -2.11 -7.58
C ARG A 370 31.43 -1.84 -7.96
N PHE A 371 32.33 -2.76 -7.60
CA PHE A 371 33.76 -2.67 -7.93
C PHE A 371 34.30 -3.90 -8.68
N ARG A 372 33.43 -4.88 -8.97
CA ARG A 372 33.80 -6.14 -9.64
C ARG A 372 33.75 -5.99 -11.16
N VAL A 373 32.76 -5.26 -11.67
CA VAL A 373 32.67 -4.82 -13.06
C VAL A 373 32.80 -3.31 -13.05
N ASN A 374 34.03 -2.82 -13.05
CA ASN A 374 34.32 -1.40 -12.94
C ASN A 374 34.98 -0.89 -14.22
N LEU A 375 34.35 0.12 -14.85
CA LEU A 375 34.87 0.78 -16.04
C LEU A 375 36.22 1.45 -15.79
N THR A 376 36.50 1.92 -14.58
CA THR A 376 37.83 2.46 -14.21
C THR A 376 38.91 1.38 -14.35
N LYS A 377 38.67 0.19 -13.79
CA LYS A 377 39.59 -0.96 -13.95
C LYS A 377 39.66 -1.45 -15.41
N ALA A 378 38.53 -1.49 -16.11
CA ALA A 378 38.49 -1.89 -17.53
C ALA A 378 39.17 -0.87 -18.45
N ALA A 379 39.19 0.41 -18.06
CA ALA A 379 39.90 1.49 -18.72
C ALA A 379 41.38 1.59 -18.29
N GLY A 380 41.85 0.71 -17.38
CA GLY A 380 43.23 0.70 -16.90
C GLY A 380 43.62 1.85 -15.96
N LEU A 381 42.64 2.48 -15.31
CA LEU A 381 42.83 3.58 -14.35
C LEU A 381 42.86 3.11 -12.88
#